data_AF-A0AAV3EY63-F1
#
_entry.id   AF-A0AAV3EY63-F1
#
_cell.length_a   1.000
_cell.length_b   1.000
_cell.length_c   1.000
_cell.angle_alpha   90.00
_cell.angle_beta   90.00
_cell.angle_gamma   90.00
#
_symmetry.space_group_name_H-M   'P 1'
#
loop_
_entity.id
_entity.type
_entity.pdbx_description
1 polymer ?
#
loop_
_entity_poly.entity_id
_entity_poly.type
_entity_poly.pdbx_seq_one_letter_code
_entity_poly.pdbx_strand_id
1 'polypeptide(L)'
;MKNKISSPGDIIKAKILVNENSAKTWAFIIYVIILSLLLIGNTQSYEAKVFKIAKLTHEVKMLRAEFVDTRSELMELKMESTITKNLEEDGIFPSETPATKIKVTREVEKESFWDKLWR
;
A
#
# COMPACT_ATOMS: atom_id res chain seq x y z
N MET A 1 -46.83 8.07 51.54
CA MET A 1 -45.86 9.07 52.06
C MET A 1 -44.47 8.45 52.09
N LYS A 2 -43.50 9.14 51.48
CA LYS A 2 -42.04 8.99 51.59
C LYS A 2 -41.38 7.75 50.96
N ASN A 3 -41.17 7.81 49.64
CA ASN A 3 -40.13 7.05 48.95
C ASN A 3 -38.77 7.54 49.46
N LYS A 4 -38.15 6.77 50.35
CA LYS A 4 -36.83 7.10 50.89
C LYS A 4 -35.79 6.76 49.82
N ILE A 5 -35.51 7.76 48.98
CA ILE A 5 -34.42 7.72 48.00
C ILE A 5 -33.15 7.37 48.77
N SER A 6 -32.49 6.30 48.32
CA SER A 6 -31.26 5.74 48.88
C SER A 6 -30.27 6.86 49.18
N SER A 7 -29.94 7.06 50.46
CA SER A 7 -28.91 8.01 50.87
C SER A 7 -27.58 7.63 50.19
N PRO A 8 -26.78 8.58 49.68
CA PRO A 8 -25.49 8.29 49.05
C PRO A 8 -24.56 7.43 49.93
N GLY A 9 -24.68 7.55 51.26
CA GLY A 9 -23.92 6.75 52.22
C GLY A 9 -24.30 5.26 52.24
N ASP A 10 -25.52 4.89 51.88
CA ASP A 10 -25.97 3.49 51.84
C ASP A 10 -25.45 2.75 50.59
N ILE A 11 -25.15 3.50 49.52
CA ILE A 11 -24.53 3.01 48.28
C ILE A 11 -23.07 2.60 48.55
N ILE A 12 -22.35 3.44 49.31
CA ILE A 12 -20.95 3.18 49.70
C ILE A 12 -20.87 2.03 50.73
N LYS A 13 -21.87 1.90 51.62
CA LYS A 13 -21.93 0.85 52.65
C LYS A 13 -22.38 -0.53 52.14
N ALA A 14 -22.32 -0.78 50.83
CA ALA A 14 -22.64 -2.07 50.21
C ALA A 14 -24.05 -2.61 50.51
N LYS A 15 -25.01 -1.76 50.90
CA LYS A 15 -26.40 -2.17 51.14
C LYS A 15 -27.06 -2.76 49.88
N ILE A 16 -26.57 -2.37 48.70
CA ILE A 16 -26.94 -2.92 47.39
C ILE A 16 -26.59 -4.42 47.24
N LEU A 17 -25.61 -4.93 48.00
CA LEU A 17 -25.22 -6.34 48.04
C LEU A 17 -25.97 -7.17 49.11
N VAL A 18 -26.69 -6.56 50.05
CA VAL A 18 -27.30 -7.30 51.19
C VAL A 18 -28.84 -7.21 51.20
N ASN A 19 -29.44 -6.40 50.33
CA ASN A 19 -30.89 -6.28 50.21
C ASN A 19 -31.54 -7.54 49.57
N GLU A 20 -32.85 -7.69 49.70
CA GLU A 20 -33.67 -8.84 49.27
C GLU A 20 -33.49 -9.23 47.78
N ASN A 21 -33.01 -8.31 46.93
CA ASN A 21 -32.68 -8.52 45.51
C ASN A 21 -31.18 -8.74 45.23
N SER A 22 -30.37 -9.04 46.25
CA SER A 22 -28.91 -9.17 46.16
C SER A 22 -28.42 -10.17 45.10
N ALA A 23 -29.13 -11.27 44.87
CA ALA A 23 -28.77 -12.25 43.85
C ALA A 23 -28.68 -11.64 42.44
N LYS A 24 -29.56 -10.70 42.09
CA LYS A 24 -29.53 -9.99 40.80
C LYS A 24 -28.34 -9.04 40.70
N THR A 25 -27.98 -8.37 41.80
CA THR A 25 -26.79 -7.52 41.88
C THR A 25 -25.50 -8.33 41.69
N TRP A 26 -25.38 -9.49 42.33
CA TRP A 26 -24.23 -10.38 42.17
C TRP A 26 -24.08 -10.88 40.74
N ALA A 27 -25.18 -11.29 40.10
CA ALA A 27 -25.18 -11.67 38.69
C ALA A 27 -24.74 -10.50 37.77
N PHE A 28 -25.17 -9.27 38.08
CA PHE A 28 -24.76 -8.09 37.34
C PHE A 28 -23.26 -7.77 37.49
N ILE A 29 -22.69 -7.91 38.68
CA ILE A 29 -21.25 -7.70 38.91
C ILE A 29 -20.42 -8.72 38.13
N ILE A 30 -20.80 -10.00 38.16
CA ILE A 30 -20.13 -11.05 37.40
C ILE A 30 -20.21 -10.76 35.89
N TYR A 31 -21.38 -10.31 35.41
CA TYR A 31 -21.56 -9.90 34.02
C TYR A 31 -20.59 -8.79 33.62
N VAL A 32 -20.46 -7.74 34.43
CA VAL A 32 -19.52 -6.63 34.16
C VAL A 32 -18.07 -7.10 34.17
N ILE A 33 -17.68 -7.97 35.10
CA ILE A 33 -16.32 -8.52 35.16
C ILE A 33 -16.01 -9.33 33.90
N ILE A 34 -16.93 -10.20 33.46
CA ILE A 34 -16.77 -10.97 32.22
C ILE A 34 -16.64 -10.03 31.02
N LEU A 35 -17.48 -8.99 30.95
CA LEU A 35 -17.41 -7.99 29.89
C LEU A 35 -16.06 -7.25 29.88
N SER A 36 -15.55 -6.88 31.05
CA SER A 36 -14.23 -6.26 31.19
C SER A 36 -13.12 -7.19 30.73
N LEU A 37 -13.16 -8.48 31.08
CA LEU A 37 -12.18 -9.47 30.61
C LEU A 37 -12.21 -9.65 29.09
N LEU A 38 -13.41 -9.68 28.49
CA LEU A 38 -13.56 -9.74 27.03
C LEU A 38 -12.99 -8.50 26.35
N LEU A 39 -13.20 -7.31 26.90
CA LEU A 39 -12.66 -6.06 26.36
C LEU A 39 -11.13 -6.06 26.42
N ILE A 40 -10.53 -6.43 27.56
CA ILE A 40 -9.07 -6.50 27.71
C ILE A 40 -8.48 -7.49 26.69
N GLY A 41 -9.07 -8.68 26.56
CA GLY A 41 -8.60 -9.69 25.60
C GLY A 41 -8.70 -9.22 24.14
N ASN A 42 -9.75 -8.48 23.79
CA ASN A 42 -9.92 -7.92 22.45
C ASN A 42 -8.85 -6.85 22.17
N THR A 43 -8.62 -5.92 23.11
CA THR A 43 -7.63 -4.86 22.97
C THR A 43 -6.24 -5.40 22.72
N GLN A 44 -5.80 -6.43 23.48
CA GLN A 44 -4.47 -7.01 23.27
C GLN A 44 -4.30 -7.61 21.87
N SER A 45 -5.36 -8.23 21.34
CA SER A 45 -5.37 -8.77 19.98
C SER A 45 -5.38 -7.68 18.91
N TYR A 46 -6.07 -6.57 19.17
CA TYR A 46 -6.09 -5.39 18.30
C TYR A 46 -4.70 -4.75 18.21
N GLU A 47 -4.01 -4.57 19.33
CA GLU A 47 -2.65 -4.02 19.37
C GLU A 47 -1.69 -4.83 18.49
N ALA A 48 -1.69 -6.16 18.61
CA ALA A 48 -0.85 -7.03 17.80
C ALA A 48 -1.09 -6.86 16.29
N LYS A 49 -2.35 -6.64 15.88
CA LYS A 49 -2.69 -6.35 14.48
C LYS A 49 -2.16 -4.99 14.03
N VAL A 50 -2.28 -3.96 14.86
CA VAL A 50 -1.75 -2.62 14.54
C VAL A 50 -0.23 -2.66 14.35
N PHE A 51 0.50 -3.37 15.20
CA PHE A 51 1.94 -3.58 15.01
C PHE A 51 2.26 -4.28 13.69
N LYS A 52 1.51 -5.32 13.33
CA LYS A 52 1.67 -6.01 12.04
C LYS A 52 1.41 -5.07 10.86
N ILE A 53 0.37 -4.24 10.94
CA ILE A 53 0.04 -3.24 9.90
C ILE A 53 1.18 -2.22 9.76
N ALA A 54 1.72 -1.73 10.88
CA ALA A 54 2.84 -0.80 10.87
C ALA A 54 4.09 -1.41 10.21
N LYS A 55 4.41 -2.67 10.53
CA LYS A 55 5.53 -3.40 9.91
C LYS A 55 5.35 -3.53 8.39
N LEU A 56 4.17 -3.95 7.94
CA LEU A 56 3.86 -4.08 6.51
C LEU A 56 3.92 -2.74 5.78
N THR A 57 3.43 -1.68 6.42
CA THR A 57 3.47 -0.33 5.86
C THR A 57 4.90 0.18 5.71
N HIS A 58 5.75 -0.11 6.69
CA HIS A 58 7.18 0.19 6.62
C HIS A 58 7.85 -0.56 5.47
N GLU A 59 7.58 -1.85 5.32
CA GLU A 59 8.11 -2.68 4.22
C GLU A 59 7.72 -2.12 2.85
N VAL A 60 6.45 -1.78 2.64
CA VAL A 60 5.98 -1.15 1.39
C VAL A 60 6.70 0.18 1.13
N LYS A 61 6.95 0.98 2.18
CA LYS A 61 7.69 2.24 2.05
C LYS A 61 9.14 2.01 1.63
N MET A 62 9.80 1.01 2.22
CA MET A 62 11.18 0.62 1.85
C MET A 62 11.26 0.16 0.40
N LEU A 63 10.38 -0.74 -0.03
CA LEU A 63 10.35 -1.20 -1.43
C LEU A 63 10.10 -0.07 -2.42
N ARG A 64 9.26 0.92 -2.05
CA ARG A 64 9.04 2.11 -2.89
C ARG A 64 10.28 2.99 -2.99
N ALA A 65 11.03 3.14 -1.89
CA ALA A 65 12.29 3.87 -1.93
C ALA A 65 13.29 3.16 -2.85
N GLU A 66 13.46 1.85 -2.68
CA GLU A 66 14.32 1.02 -3.54
C GLU A 66 13.94 1.10 -5.03
N PHE A 67 12.64 1.07 -5.35
CA PHE A 67 12.18 1.25 -6.73
C PHE A 67 12.53 2.63 -7.31
N VAL A 68 12.45 3.69 -6.51
CA VAL A 68 12.78 5.05 -6.97
C VAL A 68 14.29 5.19 -7.17
N ASP A 69 15.09 4.62 -6.28
CA ASP A 69 16.55 4.63 -6.36
C ASP A 69 17.03 3.87 -7.61
N THR A 70 16.57 2.63 -7.77
CA THR A 70 16.89 1.79 -8.95
C THR A 70 16.43 2.42 -10.26
N ARG A 71 15.25 3.05 -10.30
CA ARG A 71 14.78 3.79 -11.47
C ARG A 71 15.70 4.95 -11.81
N SER A 72 16.20 5.68 -10.80
CA SER A 72 17.09 6.81 -11.00
C SER A 72 18.43 6.35 -11.54
N GLU A 73 18.99 5.27 -10.98
CA GLU A 73 20.22 4.63 -11.47
C GLU A 73 20.09 4.17 -12.92
N LEU A 74 18.99 3.49 -13.28
CA LEU A 74 18.74 3.09 -14.66
C LEU A 74 18.63 4.29 -15.61
N MET A 75 18.07 5.40 -15.13
CA MET A 75 17.96 6.61 -15.93
C MET A 75 19.35 7.24 -16.15
N GLU A 76 20.20 7.26 -15.13
CA GLU A 76 21.59 7.72 -15.23
C GLU A 76 22.40 6.88 -16.22
N LEU A 77 22.25 5.55 -16.17
CA LEU A 77 22.89 4.62 -17.10
C LEU A 77 22.37 4.80 -18.53
N LYS A 78 21.08 5.12 -18.70
CA LYS A 78 20.45 5.36 -20.01
C LYS A 78 20.79 6.74 -20.60
N MET A 79 21.36 7.67 -19.84
CA MET A 79 21.67 9.00 -20.37
C MET A 79 22.64 8.89 -21.56
N GLU A 80 22.31 9.58 -22.66
CA GLU A 80 23.14 9.58 -23.87
C GLU A 80 24.57 10.04 -23.58
N SER A 81 24.76 10.96 -22.62
CA SER A 81 26.08 11.40 -22.15
C SER A 81 26.87 10.28 -21.48
N THR A 82 26.23 9.47 -20.62
CA THR A 82 26.86 8.31 -19.96
C THR A 82 27.19 7.22 -20.97
N ILE A 83 26.28 6.95 -21.90
CA ILE A 83 26.48 5.96 -22.97
C ILE A 83 27.64 6.39 -23.88
N THR A 84 27.67 7.66 -24.30
CA THR A 84 28.74 8.21 -25.14
C THR A 84 30.09 8.12 -24.45
N LYS A 85 30.16 8.50 -23.16
CA LYS A 85 31.41 8.43 -22.39
C LYS A 85 31.95 7.01 -22.24
N ASN A 86 31.09 6.00 -22.05
CA ASN A 86 31.53 4.60 -22.00
C ASN A 86 31.98 4.10 -23.38
N LEU A 87 31.28 4.49 -24.45
CA LEU A 87 31.59 4.09 -25.83
C LEU A 87 32.84 4.80 -26.41
N GLU A 88 33.22 5.95 -25.86
CA GLU A 88 34.47 6.65 -26.20
C GLU A 88 35.71 5.79 -25.90
N GLU A 89 35.70 4.99 -24.82
CA GLU A 89 36.80 4.08 -24.48
C GLU A 89 36.97 2.98 -25.53
N ASP A 90 35.86 2.55 -26.15
CA ASP A 90 35.83 1.57 -27.23
C ASP A 90 36.06 2.20 -28.63
N GLY A 91 36.31 3.51 -28.70
CA GLY A 91 36.58 4.25 -29.93
C GLY A 91 35.34 4.54 -30.80
N ILE A 92 34.14 4.44 -30.22
CA ILE A 92 32.87 4.69 -30.90
C ILE A 92 32.37 6.10 -30.55
N PHE A 93 32.23 6.96 -31.57
CA PHE A 93 31.81 8.35 -31.39
C PHE A 93 30.41 8.60 -31.99
N PRO A 94 29.64 9.52 -31.39
CA PRO A 94 28.37 9.95 -31.96
C PRO A 94 28.61 10.65 -33.30
N SER A 95 27.80 10.30 -34.31
CA SER A 95 27.89 10.94 -35.63
C SER A 95 27.36 12.37 -35.56
N GLU A 96 28.21 13.35 -35.91
CA GLU A 96 27.80 14.76 -36.05
C GLU A 96 26.83 14.98 -37.22
N THR A 97 26.80 14.05 -38.18
CA THR A 97 25.94 14.11 -39.36
C THR A 97 24.77 13.12 -39.23
N PRO A 98 23.53 13.54 -39.57
CA PRO A 98 22.37 12.66 -39.48
C PRO A 98 22.45 11.53 -40.52
N ALA A 99 21.99 10.34 -40.15
CA ALA A 99 21.97 9.17 -41.03
C ALA A 99 21.09 9.41 -42.27
N THR A 100 21.63 9.13 -43.47
CA THR A 100 20.89 9.32 -44.72
C THR A 100 19.99 8.12 -44.98
N LYS A 101 18.68 8.35 -45.13
CA LYS A 101 17.71 7.28 -45.41
C LYS A 101 17.79 6.85 -46.88
N ILE A 102 18.44 5.71 -47.14
CA ILE A 102 18.47 5.11 -48.48
C ILE A 102 17.12 4.46 -48.75
N LYS A 103 16.26 5.13 -49.54
CA LYS A 103 15.08 4.50 -50.13
C LYS A 103 15.49 3.85 -51.44
N VAL A 104 15.53 2.52 -51.46
CA VAL A 104 15.70 1.75 -52.69
C VAL A 104 14.38 1.81 -53.47
N THR A 105 14.28 2.78 -54.38
CA THR A 105 13.25 2.73 -55.42
C THR A 105 13.69 1.67 -56.42
N ARG A 106 13.15 0.46 -56.28
CA ARG A 106 13.15 -0.47 -57.41
C ARG A 106 12.23 0.13 -58.47
N GLU A 107 12.75 0.39 -59.66
CA GLU A 107 11.92 0.70 -60.81
C GLU A 107 11.01 -0.51 -61.04
N VAL A 108 9.77 -0.41 -60.57
CA VAL A 108 8.73 -1.37 -60.92
C VAL A 108 8.49 -1.16 -62.40
N GLU A 109 8.80 -2.19 -63.20
CA GLU A 109 8.45 -2.27 -64.61
C GLU A 109 7.01 -1.77 -64.76
N LYS A 110 6.84 -0.63 -65.44
CA LYS A 110 5.52 -0.12 -65.77
C LYS A 110 4.91 -1.20 -66.65
N GLU A 111 3.86 -1.89 -66.18
CA GLU A 111 3.10 -2.78 -67.05
C GLU A 111 2.78 -2.00 -68.33
N SER A 112 3.32 -2.54 -69.42
CA SER A 112 3.36 -1.85 -70.68
C SER A 112 1.91 -1.68 -71.12
N PHE A 113 1.60 -0.54 -71.71
CA PHE A 113 0.27 -0.22 -72.23
C PHE A 113 -0.36 -1.36 -73.06
N TRP A 114 0.48 -2.20 -73.66
CA TRP A 114 0.13 -3.42 -74.40
C TRP A 114 -0.49 -4.55 -73.57
N ASP A 115 -0.16 -4.70 -72.27
CA ASP A 115 -0.69 -5.76 -71.40
C ASP A 115 -2.16 -5.51 -71.00
N LYS A 116 -2.61 -4.25 -71.07
CA LYS A 116 -4.02 -3.87 -70.87
C LYS A 116 -4.88 -3.94 -72.14
N LEU A 117 -4.26 -4.02 -73.32
CA LEU A 117 -4.98 -3.94 -74.59
C LEU A 117 -5.54 -5.29 -75.04
N TRP A 118 -5.00 -6.39 -74.54
CA TRP A 118 -5.34 -7.76 -74.96
C TRP A 118 -6.08 -8.58 -73.88
N ARG A 119 -6.78 -7.92 -72.96
CA ARG A 119 -7.66 -8.57 -71.96
C ARG A 119 -9.09 -8.08 -72.06
#